data_AF-A0A956AWX0-F1
#
_entry.id   AF-A0A956AWX0-F1
#
_cell.length_a   1.000
_cell.length_b   1.000
_cell.length_c   1.000
_cell.angle_alpha   90.00
_cell.angle_beta   90.00
_cell.angle_gamma   90.00
#
_symmetry.space_group_name_H-M   'P 1'
#
loop_
_entity.id
_entity.type
_entity.pdbx_description
1 polymer ?
#
loop_
_entity_poly.entity_id
_entity_poly.type
_entity_poly.pdbx_seq_one_letter_code
_entity_poly.pdbx_strand_id
1 'polypeptide(L)'
;MDFQVQLFVQTHRDGFFSVRVVDEPGLCVFTDDLDRAREDLMLVLGDRLERTHPRLLDRFAAPAELRHVEVTLPEGLLVDGAEARAGQPTRLSALVARDRRWLRLWLPRWDLRLWIDHHADVEAAVIEFLTAHFRKVTPGERLARRFEREERVEALTIEADPPGLERFTGKWLGASMLPEPAPKKDDEDDDPDGEKKTGKKKKRPPTPTLAAIGVNLTRQAKDGELPRAHGRDTEVTALLAALAAPGASAHVIIGEPGVG
;
A
#
# COMPACT_ATOMS: atom_id res chain seq x y z
N MET A 1 21.83 8.76 -3.29
CA MET A 1 21.41 9.63 -2.16
C MET A 1 20.47 8.81 -1.29
N ASP A 2 20.58 8.93 0.03
CA ASP A 2 19.75 8.15 0.95
C ASP A 2 18.48 8.94 1.30
N PHE A 3 17.33 8.30 1.11
CA PHE A 3 16.03 8.80 1.49
C PHE A 3 15.50 7.98 2.65
N GLN A 4 15.07 8.64 3.73
CA GLN A 4 14.35 7.98 4.81
C GLN A 4 12.86 8.18 4.62
N VAL A 5 12.15 7.09 4.38
CA VAL A 5 10.68 7.03 4.41
C VAL A 5 10.22 6.35 5.69
N GLN A 6 8.98 6.63 6.10
CA GLN A 6 8.37 5.98 7.25
C GLN A 6 7.33 4.97 6.76
N LEU A 7 7.30 3.80 7.39
CA LEU A 7 6.35 2.74 7.16
C LEU A 7 5.45 2.61 8.38
N PHE A 8 4.15 2.58 8.18
CA PHE A 8 3.20 2.16 9.18
C PHE A 8 2.91 0.67 9.01
N VAL A 9 3.31 -0.12 10.00
CA VAL A 9 3.17 -1.58 9.99
C VAL A 9 2.07 -1.98 10.94
N GLN A 10 1.13 -2.78 10.44
CA GLN A 10 0.03 -3.36 11.22
C GLN A 10 0.17 -4.87 11.21
N THR A 11 0.21 -5.49 12.38
CA THR A 11 0.16 -6.94 12.53
C THR A 11 -1.29 -7.39 12.71
N HIS A 12 -1.72 -8.36 11.90
CA HIS A 12 -3.08 -8.91 11.93
C HIS A 12 -3.14 -10.22 12.71
N ARG A 13 -4.34 -10.70 13.00
CA ARG A 13 -4.54 -11.91 13.81
C ARG A 13 -4.11 -13.21 13.13
N ASP A 14 -4.17 -13.24 11.81
CA ASP A 14 -3.77 -14.35 10.94
C ASP A 14 -2.25 -14.46 10.75
N GLY A 15 -1.48 -13.52 11.31
CA GLY A 15 -0.02 -13.46 11.16
C GLY A 15 0.45 -12.63 9.96
N PHE A 16 -0.47 -12.06 9.19
CA PHE A 16 -0.12 -11.16 8.10
C PHE A 16 0.17 -9.74 8.60
N PHE A 17 0.80 -8.96 7.73
CA PHE A 17 1.16 -7.57 7.90
C PHE A 17 0.51 -6.71 6.83
N SER A 18 -0.05 -5.57 7.23
CA SER A 18 -0.26 -4.43 6.32
C SER A 18 0.87 -3.43 6.52
N VAL A 19 1.61 -3.14 5.46
CA VAL A 19 2.71 -2.18 5.46
C VAL A 19 2.35 -1.03 4.54
N ARG A 20 2.20 0.18 5.08
CA ARG A 20 1.84 1.38 4.31
C ARG A 20 2.92 2.44 4.42
N VAL A 21 3.27 3.07 3.31
CA VAL A 21 4.17 4.24 3.32
C VAL A 21 3.42 5.44 3.89
N VAL A 22 3.99 6.08 4.92
CA VAL A 22 3.42 7.29 5.51
C VAL A 22 3.36 8.39 4.45
N ASP A 23 2.25 9.13 4.40
CA ASP A 23 1.95 10.17 3.41
C ASP A 23 1.78 9.73 1.93
N GLU A 24 2.01 8.46 1.60
CA GLU A 24 1.76 7.87 0.28
C GLU A 24 0.73 6.72 0.39
N PRO A 25 -0.58 7.04 0.54
CA PRO A 25 -1.62 6.02 0.82
C PRO A 25 -1.79 4.99 -0.29
N GLY A 26 -1.36 5.31 -1.52
CA GLY A 26 -1.37 4.38 -2.65
C GLY A 26 -0.28 3.31 -2.60
N LEU A 27 0.69 3.42 -1.70
CA LEU A 27 1.75 2.43 -1.52
C LEU A 27 1.52 1.64 -0.23
N CYS A 28 0.84 0.51 -0.41
CA CYS A 28 0.51 -0.43 0.66
C CYS A 28 0.75 -1.85 0.17
N VAL A 29 1.34 -2.68 1.03
CA VAL A 29 1.56 -4.11 0.79
C VAL A 29 0.87 -4.89 1.90
N PHE A 30 0.21 -5.99 1.53
CA PHE A 30 -0.30 -6.99 2.45
C PHE A 30 0.46 -8.29 2.24
N THR A 31 1.10 -8.81 3.28
CA THR A 31 2.01 -9.96 3.18
C THR A 31 2.15 -10.68 4.50
N ASP A 32 2.52 -11.95 4.47
CA ASP A 32 2.97 -12.73 5.63
C ASP A 32 4.48 -12.57 5.90
N ASP A 33 5.22 -11.92 5.00
CA ASP A 33 6.66 -11.71 5.09
C ASP A 33 7.02 -10.21 5.06
N LEU A 34 7.28 -9.67 6.25
CA LEU A 34 7.59 -8.25 6.41
C LEU A 34 8.89 -7.83 5.69
N ASP A 35 9.89 -8.70 5.59
CA ASP A 35 11.15 -8.38 4.91
C ASP A 35 10.92 -8.26 3.40
N ARG A 36 10.14 -9.18 2.83
CA ARG A 36 9.73 -9.10 1.44
C ARG A 36 8.93 -7.83 1.13
N ALA A 37 8.00 -7.42 2.00
CA ALA A 37 7.29 -6.14 1.81
C ALA A 37 8.24 -4.94 1.82
N ARG A 38 9.28 -4.94 2.67
CA ARG A 38 10.28 -3.87 2.69
C ARG A 38 11.07 -3.83 1.39
N GLU A 39 11.49 -4.98 0.86
CA GLU A 39 12.19 -5.09 -0.41
C GLU A 39 11.33 -4.58 -1.58
N ASP A 40 10.08 -5.04 -1.68
CA ASP A 40 9.14 -4.62 -2.72
C ASP A 40 8.89 -3.10 -2.66
N LEU A 41 8.67 -2.56 -1.46
CA LEU A 41 8.48 -1.12 -1.26
C LEU A 41 9.75 -0.32 -1.59
N MET A 42 10.93 -0.83 -1.23
CA MET A 42 12.21 -0.20 -1.57
C MET A 42 12.40 -0.10 -3.08
N LEU A 43 12.09 -1.16 -3.83
CA LEU A 43 12.17 -1.16 -5.29
C LEU A 43 11.19 -0.16 -5.92
N VAL A 44 9.92 -0.18 -5.49
CA VAL A 44 8.89 0.72 -6.02
C VAL A 44 9.21 2.18 -5.70
N LEU A 45 9.65 2.47 -4.47
CA LEU A 45 10.00 3.83 -4.06
C LEU A 45 11.30 4.30 -4.73
N GLY A 46 12.29 3.42 -4.91
CA GLY A 46 13.51 3.70 -5.66
C GLY A 46 13.20 4.17 -7.08
N ASP A 47 12.46 3.38 -7.87
CA ASP A 47 12.03 3.77 -9.22
C ASP A 47 11.27 5.11 -9.20
N ARG A 48 10.37 5.28 -8.23
CA ARG A 48 9.58 6.51 -8.11
C ARG A 48 10.44 7.73 -7.80
N LEU A 49 11.44 7.60 -6.94
CA LEU A 49 12.39 8.66 -6.59
C LEU A 49 13.26 9.03 -7.79
N GLU A 50 13.77 8.04 -8.53
CA GLU A 50 14.61 8.20 -9.73
C GLU A 50 13.87 8.83 -10.93
N ARG A 51 12.56 8.98 -10.80
CA ARG A 51 11.71 9.62 -11.82
C ARG A 51 11.04 10.89 -11.33
N THR A 52 11.00 11.14 -10.02
CA THR A 52 10.28 12.29 -9.45
C THR A 52 11.05 13.59 -9.70
N HIS A 53 10.33 14.65 -10.04
CA HIS A 53 10.91 15.98 -10.19
C HIS A 53 11.55 16.45 -8.86
N PRO A 54 12.77 17.03 -8.87
CA PRO A 54 13.48 17.46 -7.65
C PRO A 54 12.65 18.25 -6.63
N ARG A 55 11.86 19.23 -7.09
CA ARG A 55 10.92 20.01 -6.24
C ARG A 55 9.89 19.20 -5.43
N LEU A 56 9.67 17.94 -5.78
CA LEU A 56 8.69 17.06 -5.13
C LEU A 56 9.37 15.99 -4.28
N LEU A 57 10.70 15.92 -4.22
CA LEU A 57 11.41 14.89 -3.45
C LEU A 57 11.15 15.00 -1.94
N ASP A 58 10.96 16.23 -1.44
CA ASP A 58 10.65 16.49 -0.02
C ASP A 58 9.38 15.77 0.47
N ARG A 59 8.47 15.38 -0.43
CA ARG A 59 7.27 14.60 -0.06
C ARG A 59 7.60 13.20 0.45
N PHE A 60 8.76 12.66 0.07
CA PHE A 60 9.24 11.35 0.49
C PHE A 60 10.12 11.45 1.73
N ALA A 61 10.54 12.65 2.12
CA ALA A 61 11.29 12.83 3.35
C ALA A 61 10.38 12.56 4.55
N ALA A 62 10.79 11.62 5.40
CA ALA A 62 10.19 11.43 6.70
C ALA A 62 10.14 12.77 7.47
N PRO A 63 9.00 13.12 8.10
CA PRO A 63 8.98 14.23 9.05
C PRO A 63 10.01 13.93 10.15
N ALA A 64 10.89 14.88 10.45
CA ALA A 64 12.00 14.69 11.39
C ALA A 64 11.55 14.25 12.80
N GLU A 65 10.32 14.59 13.20
CA GLU A 65 9.73 14.27 14.51
C GLU A 65 8.43 13.46 14.37
N LEU A 66 8.36 12.52 13.44
CA LEU A 66 7.21 11.61 13.38
C LEU A 66 7.25 10.65 14.58
N ARG A 67 6.24 10.73 15.44
CA ARG A 67 6.05 9.80 16.57
C ARG A 67 4.74 9.05 16.44
N HIS A 68 4.76 7.80 16.87
CA HIS A 68 3.56 6.99 17.05
C HIS A 68 3.04 7.16 18.47
N VAL A 69 1.74 7.42 18.61
CA VAL A 69 1.03 7.55 19.88
C VAL A 69 -0.16 6.60 19.85
N GLU A 70 -0.28 5.76 20.87
CA GLU A 70 -1.49 4.98 21.09
C GLU A 70 -2.49 5.82 21.90
N VAL A 71 -3.74 5.84 21.42
CA VAL A 71 -4.86 6.53 22.09
C VAL A 71 -5.94 5.51 22.38
N THR A 72 -6.53 5.56 23.58
CA THR A 72 -7.66 4.69 23.94
C THR A 72 -8.96 5.46 23.80
N LEU A 73 -9.83 5.02 22.89
CA LEU A 73 -11.16 5.58 22.71
C LEU A 73 -12.18 4.80 23.54
N PRO A 74 -12.79 5.38 24.59
CA PRO A 74 -13.63 4.64 25.53
C PRO A 74 -14.87 3.97 24.92
N GLU A 75 -15.47 4.61 23.91
CA GLU A 75 -16.68 4.11 23.22
C GLU A 75 -16.42 3.83 21.73
N GLY A 76 -15.21 3.35 21.42
CA GLY A 76 -14.80 3.18 20.04
C GLY A 76 -15.51 2.06 19.30
N LEU A 77 -15.90 0.99 19.99
CA LEU A 77 -16.66 -0.12 19.42
C LEU A 77 -18.05 -0.18 20.04
N LEU A 78 -19.06 -0.51 19.23
CA LEU A 78 -20.42 -0.75 19.71
C LEU A 78 -20.70 -2.25 19.64
N VAL A 79 -20.87 -2.87 20.80
CA VAL A 79 -21.11 -4.31 20.92
C VAL A 79 -22.53 -4.53 21.42
N ASP A 80 -23.28 -5.40 20.74
CA ASP A 80 -24.62 -5.78 21.18
C ASP A 80 -24.50 -6.80 22.32
N GLY A 81 -24.92 -6.40 23.52
CA GLY A 81 -24.99 -7.27 24.69
C GLY A 81 -26.38 -7.89 24.86
N ALA A 82 -26.52 -8.79 25.85
CA ALA A 82 -27.77 -9.48 26.14
C ALA A 82 -28.91 -8.53 26.54
N GLU A 83 -28.59 -7.40 27.18
CA GLU A 83 -29.58 -6.43 27.68
C GLU A 83 -29.60 -5.13 26.88
N ALA A 84 -28.42 -4.65 26.47
CA ALA A 84 -28.29 -3.39 25.73
C ALA A 84 -27.00 -3.36 24.90
N ARG A 85 -26.97 -2.44 23.94
CA ARG A 85 -25.77 -2.10 23.18
C ARG A 85 -24.84 -1.28 24.08
N ALA A 86 -23.59 -1.73 24.20
CA ALA A 86 -22.58 -1.09 25.04
C ALA A 86 -21.40 -0.61 24.22
N GLY A 87 -20.87 0.56 24.59
CA GLY A 87 -19.57 1.03 24.12
C GLY A 87 -18.45 0.22 24.74
N GLN A 88 -17.53 -0.26 23.92
CA GLN A 88 -16.31 -0.94 24.35
C GLN A 88 -15.10 -0.10 23.95
N PRO A 89 -14.08 0.02 24.83
CA PRO A 89 -12.89 0.78 24.51
C PRO A 89 -12.12 0.11 23.38
N THR A 90 -11.54 0.91 22.50
CA THR A 90 -10.60 0.43 21.48
C THR A 90 -9.36 1.30 21.48
N ARG A 91 -8.22 0.64 21.25
CA ARG A 91 -6.98 1.34 20.94
C ARG A 91 -7.01 1.87 19.52
N LEU A 92 -6.24 2.92 19.28
CA LEU A 92 -6.03 3.56 17.98
C LEU A 92 -4.56 3.97 17.90
N SER A 93 -3.99 3.91 16.71
CA SER A 93 -2.71 4.56 16.42
C SER A 93 -2.93 5.94 15.81
N ALA A 94 -2.28 6.94 16.39
CA ALA A 94 -2.13 8.27 15.83
C ALA A 94 -0.65 8.52 15.52
N LEU A 95 -0.36 8.96 14.30
CA LEU A 95 0.96 9.40 13.89
C LEU A 95 1.01 10.93 14.00
N VAL A 96 1.95 11.43 14.80
CA VAL A 96 2.06 12.85 15.13
C VAL A 96 3.35 13.38 14.57
N ALA A 97 3.28 14.43 13.76
CA ALA A 97 4.45 15.15 13.27
C ALA A 97 4.31 16.63 13.62
N ARG A 98 5.40 17.26 14.06
CA ARG A 98 5.43 18.70 14.30
C ARG A 98 5.62 19.47 13.00
N ASP A 99 4.81 20.51 12.81
CA ASP A 99 4.98 21.49 11.75
C ASP A 99 4.81 22.90 12.33
N ARG A 100 5.95 23.53 12.64
CA ARG A 100 6.04 24.87 13.24
C ARG A 100 5.22 24.97 14.54
N ARG A 101 4.05 25.63 14.49
CA ARG A 101 3.13 25.86 15.60
C ARG A 101 1.98 24.85 15.68
N TRP A 102 1.94 23.90 14.75
CA TRP A 102 0.90 22.91 14.64
C TRP A 102 1.47 21.50 14.80
N LEU A 103 0.61 20.58 15.23
CA LEU A 103 0.84 19.15 15.11
C LEU A 103 -0.07 18.64 14.00
N ARG A 104 0.54 17.96 13.04
CA ARG A 104 -0.14 17.17 12.02
C ARG A 104 -0.35 15.78 12.59
N LEU A 105 -1.61 15.39 12.71
CA LEU A 105 -2.02 14.07 13.16
C LEU A 105 -2.56 13.30 11.97
N TRP A 106 -2.18 12.04 11.85
CA TRP A 106 -2.75 11.08 10.92
C TRP A 106 -3.18 9.82 11.66
N LEU A 107 -4.40 9.37 11.40
CA LEU A 107 -5.01 8.18 11.98
C LEU A 107 -5.08 7.11 10.86
N PRO A 108 -4.05 6.26 10.68
CA PRO A 108 -3.87 5.51 9.44
C PRO A 108 -5.01 4.54 9.12
N ARG A 109 -5.59 3.90 10.15
CA ARG A 109 -6.74 2.99 9.99
C ARG A 109 -7.98 3.68 9.42
N TRP A 110 -8.15 4.94 9.77
CA TRP A 110 -9.32 5.75 9.41
C TRP A 110 -9.06 6.62 8.20
N ASP A 111 -7.79 6.70 7.77
CA ASP A 111 -7.29 7.66 6.79
C ASP A 111 -7.73 9.11 7.07
N LEU A 112 -7.73 9.47 8.36
CA LEU A 112 -8.11 10.80 8.80
C LEU A 112 -6.89 11.62 9.13
N ARG A 113 -6.90 12.88 8.70
CA ARG A 113 -5.84 13.85 8.99
C ARG A 113 -6.45 15.05 9.72
N LEU A 114 -5.78 15.49 10.78
CA LEU A 114 -6.18 16.68 11.52
C LEU A 114 -4.95 17.51 11.90
N TRP A 115 -5.20 18.80 12.12
CA TRP A 115 -4.20 19.76 12.56
C TRP A 115 -4.65 20.32 13.90
N ILE A 116 -3.77 20.28 14.89
CA ILE A 116 -4.03 20.82 16.23
C ILE A 116 -2.91 21.75 16.64
N ASP A 117 -3.17 22.65 17.59
CA ASP A 117 -2.13 23.49 18.16
C ASP A 117 -1.06 22.62 18.85
N HIS A 118 0.22 23.01 18.75
CA HIS A 118 1.31 22.25 19.35
C HIS A 118 1.34 22.19 20.88
N HIS A 119 0.54 23.02 21.56
CA HIS A 119 0.31 22.94 23.00
C HIS A 119 -0.91 22.10 23.38
N ALA A 120 -1.72 21.67 22.41
CA ALA A 120 -2.91 20.88 22.68
C ALA A 120 -2.56 19.46 23.14
N ASP A 121 -3.42 18.90 23.98
CA ASP A 121 -3.37 17.49 24.35
C ASP A 121 -3.79 16.65 23.14
N VAL A 122 -2.84 15.84 22.64
CA VAL A 122 -3.03 14.99 21.47
C VAL A 122 -4.12 13.95 21.71
N GLU A 123 -4.14 13.31 22.87
CA GLU A 123 -5.09 12.24 23.18
C GLU A 123 -6.50 12.82 23.26
N ALA A 124 -6.68 13.92 24.00
CA ALA A 124 -7.97 14.59 24.11
C ALA A 124 -8.50 15.05 22.74
N ALA A 125 -7.65 15.66 21.91
CA ALA A 125 -8.04 16.13 20.59
C ALA A 125 -8.42 14.99 19.63
N VAL A 126 -7.69 13.86 19.67
CA VAL A 126 -8.01 12.66 18.88
C VAL A 126 -9.34 12.06 19.31
N ILE A 127 -9.57 11.94 20.63
CA ILE A 127 -10.83 11.40 21.18
C ILE A 127 -12.01 12.27 20.78
N GLU A 128 -11.91 13.59 20.92
CA GLU A 128 -12.97 14.53 20.55
C GLU A 128 -13.30 14.41 19.05
N PHE A 129 -12.27 14.46 18.20
CA PHE A 129 -12.42 14.38 16.76
C PHE A 129 -13.05 13.05 16.31
N LEU A 130 -12.57 11.92 16.83
CA LEU A 130 -13.10 10.60 16.48
C LEU A 130 -14.50 10.39 17.00
N THR A 131 -14.84 10.89 18.19
CA THR A 131 -16.20 10.83 18.72
C THR A 131 -17.18 11.54 17.78
N ALA A 132 -16.80 12.72 17.26
CA ALA A 132 -17.60 13.43 16.27
C ALA A 132 -17.68 12.70 14.92
N HIS A 133 -16.56 12.14 14.44
CA HIS A 133 -16.51 11.37 13.20
C HIS A 133 -17.40 10.11 13.29
N PHE A 134 -17.33 9.40 14.40
CA PHE A 134 -18.01 8.12 14.62
C PHE A 134 -19.53 8.25 14.62
N ARG A 135 -20.09 9.42 14.90
CA ARG A 135 -21.54 9.69 14.73
C ARG A 135 -22.03 9.46 13.29
N LYS A 136 -21.13 9.54 12.30
CA LYS A 136 -21.42 9.36 10.87
C LYS A 136 -21.04 7.97 10.35
N VAL A 137 -20.36 7.17 11.17
CA VAL A 137 -19.81 5.87 10.80
C VAL A 137 -20.66 4.76 11.40
N THR A 138 -21.00 3.77 10.59
CA THR A 138 -21.78 2.63 11.03
C THR A 138 -20.99 1.75 12.01
N PRO A 139 -21.66 1.00 12.90
CA PRO A 139 -20.99 0.06 13.80
C PRO A 139 -20.11 -0.98 13.07
N GLY A 140 -20.54 -1.45 11.90
CA GLY A 140 -19.78 -2.40 11.09
C GLY A 140 -18.46 -1.82 10.58
N GLU A 141 -18.47 -0.58 10.10
CA GLU A 141 -17.26 0.13 9.68
C GLU A 141 -16.29 0.36 10.84
N ARG A 142 -16.80 0.65 12.05
CA ARG A 142 -15.95 0.75 13.25
C ARG A 142 -15.30 -0.58 13.58
N LEU A 143 -16.07 -1.66 13.50
CA LEU A 143 -15.56 -3.01 13.76
C LEU A 143 -14.52 -3.44 12.71
N ALA A 144 -14.72 -3.09 11.43
CA ALA A 144 -13.78 -3.38 10.36
C ALA A 144 -12.44 -2.65 10.53
N ARG A 145 -12.47 -1.44 11.10
CA ARG A 145 -11.28 -0.61 11.36
C ARG A 145 -10.77 -0.69 12.81
N ARG A 146 -11.20 -1.69 13.57
CA ARG A 146 -10.76 -1.89 14.96
C ARG A 146 -9.26 -2.16 15.03
N PHE A 147 -8.67 -1.84 16.17
CA PHE A 147 -7.31 -2.27 16.46
C PHE A 147 -7.27 -3.78 16.69
N GLU A 148 -6.28 -4.46 16.10
CA GLU A 148 -6.18 -5.93 16.18
C GLU A 148 -5.08 -6.41 17.13
N ARG A 149 -3.81 -6.10 16.83
CA ARG A 149 -2.65 -6.57 17.61
C ARG A 149 -1.61 -5.51 17.87
N GLU A 150 -0.71 -5.27 16.93
CA GLU A 150 0.42 -4.38 17.09
C GLU A 150 0.43 -3.45 15.88
N GLU A 151 0.67 -2.18 16.17
CA GLU A 151 0.83 -1.15 15.17
C GLU A 151 2.07 -0.36 15.54
N ARG A 152 2.94 -0.11 14.57
CA ARG A 152 4.19 0.61 14.81
C ARG A 152 4.63 1.37 13.57
N VAL A 153 5.57 2.27 13.78
CA VAL A 153 6.23 3.00 12.71
C VAL A 153 7.67 2.52 12.60
N GLU A 154 8.10 2.23 11.38
CA GLU A 154 9.46 1.81 11.06
C GLU A 154 10.06 2.75 10.00
N ALA A 155 11.35 3.05 10.11
CA ALA A 155 12.07 3.76 9.06
C ALA A 155 12.57 2.78 8.00
N LEU A 156 12.41 3.12 6.73
CA LEU A 156 13.02 2.42 5.60
C LEU A 156 13.94 3.40 4.87
N THR A 157 15.20 3.03 4.75
CA THR A 157 16.21 3.80 4.00
C THR A 157 16.24 3.30 2.57
N ILE A 158 16.16 4.22 1.61
CA ILE A 158 16.17 3.92 0.18
C ILE A 158 17.35 4.65 -0.44
N GLU A 159 18.23 3.90 -1.08
CA GLU A 159 19.27 4.46 -1.93
C GLU A 159 18.68 4.69 -3.33
N ALA A 160 18.67 5.94 -3.78
CA ALA A 160 18.18 6.32 -5.10
C ALA A 160 19.04 7.43 -5.71
N ASP A 161 19.05 7.55 -7.04
CA ASP A 161 19.68 8.64 -7.77
C ASP A 161 18.63 9.49 -8.51
N PRO A 162 18.01 10.48 -7.83
CA PRO A 162 16.97 11.30 -8.42
C PRO A 162 17.47 12.06 -9.66
N PRO A 163 16.58 12.30 -10.64
CA PRO A 163 16.94 12.96 -11.88
C PRO A 163 17.19 14.45 -11.63
N GLY A 164 18.27 14.99 -12.18
CA GLY A 164 18.52 16.42 -12.17
C GLY A 164 17.48 17.22 -12.96
N LEU A 165 17.41 18.54 -12.71
CA LEU A 165 16.44 19.45 -13.34
C LEU A 165 16.56 19.48 -14.88
N GLU A 166 17.75 19.24 -15.40
CA GLU A 166 18.04 19.15 -16.83
C GLU A 166 17.23 18.06 -17.56
N ARG A 167 16.80 17.01 -16.84
CA ARG A 167 15.94 15.95 -17.40
C ARG A 167 14.47 16.38 -17.55
N PHE A 168 14.04 17.49 -16.93
CA PHE A 168 12.68 18.05 -17.01
C PHE A 168 12.60 19.23 -17.98
N THR A 169 13.15 19.05 -19.18
CA THR A 169 13.17 20.06 -20.24
C THR A 169 12.29 19.65 -21.42
N GLY A 170 11.99 20.60 -22.32
CA GLY A 170 11.19 20.35 -23.52
C GLY A 170 9.79 19.82 -23.20
N LYS A 171 9.44 18.63 -23.72
CA LYS A 171 8.13 18.00 -23.53
C LYS A 171 7.82 17.58 -22.08
N TRP A 172 8.85 17.52 -21.23
CA TRP A 172 8.71 17.17 -19.81
C TRP A 172 8.78 18.40 -18.90
N LEU A 173 8.84 19.60 -19.49
CA LEU A 173 8.80 20.84 -18.73
C LEU A 173 7.46 20.92 -17.97
N GLY A 174 7.56 21.02 -16.64
CA GLY A 174 6.39 21.06 -15.76
C GLY A 174 5.85 19.68 -15.32
N ALA A 175 6.37 18.58 -15.87
CA ALA A 175 6.00 17.24 -15.42
C ALA A 175 6.41 17.03 -13.95
N SER A 176 5.58 16.31 -13.20
CA SER A 176 5.88 15.91 -11.82
C SER A 176 6.78 14.67 -11.76
N MET A 177 6.80 13.87 -12.81
CA MET A 177 7.53 12.62 -12.90
C MET A 177 7.88 12.29 -14.36
N LEU A 178 9.03 11.67 -14.57
CA LEU A 178 9.43 11.10 -15.85
C LEU A 178 8.65 9.81 -16.13
N PRO A 179 8.43 9.46 -17.42
CA PRO A 179 7.78 8.19 -17.77
C PRO A 179 8.60 7.00 -17.26
N GLU A 180 7.95 5.85 -17.14
CA GLU A 180 8.66 4.59 -16.88
C GLU A 180 9.70 4.38 -17.98
N PRO A 181 10.93 3.99 -17.63
CA PRO A 181 11.91 3.62 -18.64
C PRO A 181 11.31 2.51 -19.50
N ALA A 182 11.30 2.73 -20.81
CA ALA A 182 10.87 1.70 -21.74
C ALA A 182 11.71 0.44 -21.47
N PRO A 183 11.10 -0.77 -21.47
CA PRO A 183 11.89 -1.99 -21.41
C PRO A 183 12.94 -1.90 -22.51
N LYS A 184 14.22 -2.03 -22.15
CA LYS A 184 15.30 -2.04 -23.14
C LYS A 184 14.93 -3.09 -24.17
N LYS A 185 14.56 -2.66 -25.37
CA LYS A 185 14.57 -3.56 -26.51
C LYS A 185 16.03 -3.94 -26.66
N ASP A 186 16.32 -5.23 -26.54
CA ASP A 186 17.60 -5.74 -27.00
C ASP A 186 17.64 -5.40 -28.50
N ASP A 187 18.34 -4.32 -28.85
CA ASP A 187 18.65 -3.96 -30.23
C ASP A 187 19.61 -5.04 -30.76
N GLU A 188 19.03 -6.17 -31.18
CA GLU A 188 19.65 -7.10 -32.11
C GLU A 188 19.47 -6.55 -33.53
N ASP A 189 20.62 -6.46 -34.22
CA ASP A 189 20.84 -6.44 -35.67
C ASP A 189 20.84 -5.09 -36.42
N ASP A 190 22.06 -4.58 -36.67
CA ASP A 190 22.54 -4.27 -38.03
C ASP A 190 24.09 -4.12 -38.04
N ASP A 191 24.81 -5.19 -38.40
CA ASP A 191 25.63 -5.29 -39.63
C ASP A 191 26.57 -6.53 -39.60
N PRO A 192 26.72 -7.30 -40.70
CA PRO A 192 27.61 -8.45 -40.78
C PRO A 192 28.89 -8.14 -41.56
N ASP A 193 30.05 -8.11 -40.90
CA ASP A 193 31.25 -8.83 -41.40
C ASP A 193 32.38 -8.83 -40.37
N GLY A 194 33.09 -9.97 -40.26
CA GLY A 194 34.42 -10.03 -39.62
C GLY A 194 34.57 -10.89 -38.36
N GLU A 195 35.00 -12.13 -38.58
CA GLU A 195 35.93 -12.92 -37.75
C GLU A 195 35.53 -13.43 -36.34
N LYS A 196 35.20 -14.73 -36.35
CA LYS A 196 35.47 -15.79 -35.33
C LYS A 196 36.08 -15.33 -33.98
N LYS A 197 35.22 -15.24 -32.96
CA LYS A 197 35.55 -15.65 -31.59
C LYS A 197 34.45 -16.54 -31.03
N THR A 198 34.84 -17.75 -30.63
CA THR A 198 34.01 -18.74 -29.92
C THR A 198 33.67 -18.23 -28.53
N GLY A 199 32.66 -17.36 -28.42
CA GLY A 199 32.00 -17.03 -27.17
C GLY A 199 30.84 -17.99 -26.94
N LYS A 200 30.81 -18.68 -25.79
CA LYS A 200 29.62 -19.43 -25.35
C LYS A 200 28.42 -18.49 -25.41
N LYS A 201 27.49 -18.74 -26.35
CA LYS A 201 26.18 -18.06 -26.40
C LYS A 201 25.57 -18.16 -25.01
N LYS A 202 25.49 -17.04 -24.27
CA LYS A 202 24.72 -16.98 -23.03
C LYS A 202 23.30 -17.33 -23.43
N LYS A 203 22.82 -18.49 -22.97
CA LYS A 203 21.42 -18.91 -23.19
C LYS A 203 20.56 -17.77 -22.66
N ARG A 204 19.69 -17.21 -23.51
CA ARG A 204 18.66 -16.25 -23.11
C ARG A 204 17.98 -16.80 -21.85
N PRO A 205 17.71 -15.97 -20.83
CA PRO A 205 16.89 -16.41 -19.71
C PRO A 205 15.60 -16.97 -20.31
N PRO A 206 15.18 -18.19 -19.92
CA PRO A 206 14.01 -18.81 -20.51
C PRO A 206 12.83 -17.87 -20.30
N THR A 207 12.05 -17.63 -21.37
CA THR A 207 10.81 -16.86 -21.29
C THR A 207 10.02 -17.36 -20.09
N PRO A 208 9.70 -16.50 -19.11
CA PRO A 208 9.01 -16.94 -17.91
C PRO A 208 7.72 -17.63 -18.34
N THR A 209 7.63 -18.91 -18.02
CA THR A 209 6.44 -19.71 -18.32
C THR A 209 5.30 -19.21 -17.44
N LEU A 210 4.05 -19.50 -17.81
CA LEU A 210 2.90 -19.18 -16.95
C LEU A 210 3.04 -19.74 -15.53
N ALA A 211 3.79 -20.83 -15.35
CA ALA A 211 4.11 -21.40 -14.04
C ALA A 211 5.10 -20.56 -13.22
N ALA A 212 5.91 -19.71 -13.85
CA ALA A 212 6.88 -18.84 -13.18
C ALA A 212 6.26 -17.52 -12.70
N ILE A 213 5.17 -17.06 -13.33
CA ILE A 213 4.57 -15.73 -13.07
C ILE A 213 3.12 -15.79 -12.59
N GLY A 214 2.52 -16.98 -12.52
CA GLY A 214 1.11 -17.14 -12.17
C GLY A 214 0.84 -18.44 -11.44
N VAL A 215 -0.30 -18.45 -10.74
CA VAL A 215 -0.82 -19.63 -10.05
C VAL A 215 -1.97 -20.21 -10.86
N ASN A 216 -1.92 -21.51 -11.13
CA ASN A 216 -3.00 -22.19 -11.84
C ASN A 216 -4.14 -22.57 -10.89
N LEU A 217 -5.09 -21.65 -10.71
CA LEU A 217 -6.25 -21.84 -9.84
C LEU A 217 -7.14 -23.02 -10.28
N THR A 218 -7.25 -23.32 -11.57
CA THR A 218 -8.06 -24.46 -12.04
C THR A 218 -7.49 -25.81 -11.60
N ARG A 219 -6.16 -25.91 -11.47
CA ARG A 219 -5.51 -27.11 -10.95
C ARG A 219 -5.72 -27.25 -9.45
N GLN A 220 -5.51 -26.17 -8.69
CA GLN A 220 -5.77 -26.17 -7.24
C GLN A 220 -7.23 -26.51 -6.91
N ALA A 221 -8.19 -26.04 -7.73
CA ALA A 221 -9.60 -26.40 -7.60
C ALA A 221 -9.84 -27.91 -7.78
N LYS A 222 -9.21 -28.53 -8.80
CA LYS A 222 -9.28 -29.97 -9.06
C LYS A 222 -8.63 -30.80 -7.95
N ASP A 223 -7.51 -30.32 -7.45
CA ASP A 223 -6.72 -30.98 -6.41
C ASP A 223 -7.32 -30.76 -5.01
N GLY A 224 -8.38 -29.94 -4.90
CA GLY A 224 -9.11 -29.69 -3.64
C GLY A 224 -8.40 -28.72 -2.69
N GLU A 225 -7.40 -28.00 -3.18
CA GLU A 225 -6.56 -27.07 -2.39
C GLU A 225 -7.20 -25.69 -2.22
N LEU A 226 -8.23 -25.37 -2.99
CA LEU A 226 -8.96 -24.11 -2.87
C LEU A 226 -10.12 -24.23 -1.85
N PRO A 227 -10.13 -23.40 -0.79
CA PRO A 227 -11.26 -23.34 0.12
C PRO A 227 -12.49 -22.78 -0.60
N ARG A 228 -13.68 -23.25 -0.19
CA ARG A 228 -14.93 -22.73 -0.73
C ARG A 228 -15.15 -21.29 -0.27
N ALA A 229 -15.39 -20.38 -1.22
CA ALA A 229 -15.81 -19.01 -0.93
C ALA A 229 -17.31 -19.00 -0.53
N HIS A 230 -17.58 -19.00 0.77
CA HIS A 230 -18.94 -18.99 1.30
C HIS A 230 -19.59 -17.61 1.15
N GLY A 231 -20.88 -17.58 0.78
CA GLY A 231 -21.68 -16.35 0.74
C GLY A 231 -21.45 -15.47 -0.49
N ARG A 232 -20.78 -15.99 -1.53
CA ARG A 232 -20.51 -15.31 -2.81
C ARG A 232 -21.15 -15.99 -4.03
N ASP A 233 -22.08 -16.92 -3.80
CA ASP A 233 -22.67 -17.74 -4.88
C ASP A 233 -23.40 -16.88 -5.93
N THR A 234 -24.04 -15.78 -5.52
CA THR A 234 -24.75 -14.86 -6.41
C THR A 234 -23.79 -14.10 -7.32
N GLU A 235 -22.71 -13.55 -6.76
CA GLU A 235 -21.69 -12.80 -7.48
C GLU A 235 -20.91 -13.70 -8.45
N VAL A 236 -20.56 -14.92 -8.02
CA VAL A 236 -19.94 -15.93 -8.89
C VAL A 236 -20.85 -16.28 -10.05
N THR A 237 -22.15 -16.47 -9.80
CA THR A 237 -23.14 -16.77 -10.86
C THR A 237 -23.26 -15.61 -11.85
N ALA A 238 -23.30 -14.37 -11.36
CA ALA A 238 -23.37 -13.18 -12.21
C ALA A 238 -22.10 -13.02 -13.08
N LEU A 239 -20.92 -13.26 -12.49
CA LEU A 239 -19.65 -13.21 -13.21
C LEU A 239 -19.57 -14.28 -14.30
N LEU A 240 -20.01 -15.52 -14.02
CA LEU A 240 -20.07 -16.60 -15.00
C LEU A 240 -21.01 -16.27 -16.17
N ALA A 241 -22.19 -15.70 -15.88
CA ALA A 241 -23.13 -15.28 -16.92
C ALA A 241 -22.53 -14.19 -17.82
N ALA A 242 -21.80 -13.24 -17.23
CA ALA A 242 -21.16 -12.16 -17.98
C ALA A 242 -20.00 -12.65 -18.85
N LEU A 243 -19.17 -13.58 -18.34
CA LEU A 243 -18.09 -14.22 -19.11
C LEU A 243 -18.59 -15.09 -20.27
N ALA A 244 -19.79 -15.67 -20.14
CA ALA A 244 -20.41 -16.49 -21.17
C ALA A 244 -21.09 -15.67 -22.29
N ALA A 245 -21.21 -14.36 -22.14
CA ALA A 245 -21.87 -13.50 -23.12
C ALA A 245 -21.01 -13.32 -24.40
N PRO A 246 -21.62 -13.30 -25.60
CA PRO A 246 -20.88 -13.06 -26.85
C PRO A 246 -20.21 -11.69 -26.87
N GLY A 247 -18.92 -11.65 -27.23
CA GLY A 247 -18.15 -10.40 -27.32
C GLY A 247 -17.57 -9.90 -26.00
N ALA A 248 -17.69 -10.69 -24.93
CA ALA A 248 -17.20 -10.29 -23.62
C ALA A 248 -15.66 -10.33 -23.56
N SER A 249 -15.06 -9.19 -23.26
CA SER A 249 -13.64 -9.04 -22.90
C SER A 249 -13.48 -8.98 -21.37
N ALA A 250 -12.24 -8.88 -20.89
CA ALA A 250 -11.84 -8.86 -19.49
C ALA A 250 -12.83 -8.17 -18.54
N HIS A 251 -13.09 -8.79 -17.39
CA HIS A 251 -13.98 -8.28 -16.34
C HIS A 251 -13.16 -7.76 -15.17
N VAL A 252 -13.66 -6.70 -14.54
CA VAL A 252 -13.06 -6.11 -13.34
C VAL A 252 -14.01 -6.29 -12.17
N ILE A 253 -13.52 -6.86 -11.08
CA ILE A 253 -14.24 -6.98 -9.81
C ILE A 253 -13.87 -5.76 -8.97
N ILE A 254 -14.87 -5.04 -8.46
CA ILE A 254 -14.68 -3.82 -7.67
C ILE A 254 -15.18 -4.10 -6.25
N GLY A 255 -14.32 -3.86 -5.26
CA GLY A 255 -14.62 -4.03 -3.85
C GLY A 255 -13.47 -3.54 -2.97
N GLU A 256 -13.72 -3.42 -1.67
CA GLU A 256 -12.64 -3.17 -0.71
C GLU A 256 -11.67 -4.37 -0.69
N PRO A 257 -10.37 -4.16 -0.46
CA PRO A 257 -9.43 -5.27 -0.30
C PRO A 257 -9.86 -6.21 0.85
N GLY A 258 -9.80 -7.53 0.62
CA GLY A 258 -10.13 -8.56 1.61
C GLY A 258 -11.61 -8.97 1.68
N VAL A 259 -12.46 -8.49 0.77
CA VAL A 259 -13.89 -8.90 0.69
C VAL A 259 -14.12 -10.24 -0.02
N GLY A 260 -13.05 -10.89 -0.51
CA GLY A 260 -13.04 -12.19 -1.17
C GLY A 260 -11.72 -12.90 -0.88
#